data_AF-A0A7C4RFP0-F1
#
_entry.id   AF-A0A7C4RFP0-F1
#
_cell.length_a   1.000
_cell.length_b   1.000
_cell.length_c   1.000
_cell.angle_alpha   90.00
_cell.angle_beta   90.00
_cell.angle_gamma   90.00
#
_symmetry.space_group_name_H-M   'P 1'
#
loop_
_entity.id
_entity.type
_entity.pdbx_description
1 polymer ?
#
loop_
_entity_poly.entity_id
_entity_poly.type
_entity_poly.pdbx_seq_one_letter_code
_entity_poly.pdbx_strand_id
1 'polypeptide(L)'
;MSKDEWNDYGFVLASEYRKIIIQVLAKKPKTPKQIADETKYNLSHVSRSIRQLEDRGLIKCLTPSRRKGKLYGLTDDGVKVFNQLYKL
;
A
#
# COMPACT_ATOMS: atom_id res chain seq x y z
N MET A 1 -2.16 -10.56 16.87
CA MET A 1 -1.37 -10.61 15.63
C MET A 1 -0.36 -11.74 15.71
N SER A 2 -0.20 -12.52 14.65
CA SER A 2 0.84 -13.53 14.51
C SER A 2 2.23 -12.89 14.37
N LYS A 3 3.30 -13.70 14.43
CA LYS A 3 4.68 -13.24 14.22
C LYS A 3 4.86 -12.56 12.86
N ASP A 4 4.21 -13.10 11.83
CA ASP A 4 4.29 -12.57 10.46
C ASP A 4 3.54 -11.24 10.33
N GLU A 5 2.38 -11.12 10.96
CA GLU A 5 1.63 -9.86 10.99
C GLU A 5 2.45 -8.73 11.67
N TRP A 6 3.20 -9.03 12.74
CA TRP A 6 4.10 -8.05 13.37
C TRP A 6 5.30 -7.68 12.50
N ASN A 7 5.83 -8.64 11.73
CA ASN A 7 6.88 -8.36 10.75
C ASN A 7 6.39 -7.41 9.65
N ASP A 8 5.17 -7.59 9.18
CA ASP A 8 4.57 -6.70 8.17
C ASP A 8 4.22 -5.33 8.74
N TYR A 9 3.73 -5.28 9.98
CA TYR A 9 3.57 -4.01 10.68
C TYR A 9 4.90 -3.26 10.80
N GLY A 10 5.94 -3.91 11.31
CA GLY A 10 7.27 -3.30 11.45
C GLY A 10 7.87 -2.89 10.10
N PHE A 11 7.65 -3.71 9.07
CA PHE A 11 7.99 -3.37 7.70
C PHE A 11 7.29 -2.08 7.29
N VAL A 12 5.96 -2.00 7.31
CA VAL A 12 5.25 -0.78 6.90
C VAL A 12 5.68 0.43 7.73
N LEU A 13 5.78 0.28 9.05
CA LEU A 13 6.14 1.35 9.99
C LEU A 13 7.47 2.03 9.65
N ALA A 14 8.46 1.26 9.19
CA ALA A 14 9.81 1.74 8.88
C ALA A 14 9.92 2.61 7.61
N SER A 15 8.82 2.97 6.93
CA SER A 15 8.87 3.87 5.77
C SER A 15 7.62 4.75 5.67
N GLU A 16 7.82 6.07 5.58
CA GLU A 16 6.73 7.02 5.32
C GLU A 16 5.98 6.70 4.02
N TYR A 17 6.68 6.29 2.96
CA TYR A 17 6.04 5.93 1.69
C TYR A 17 5.09 4.74 1.83
N ARG A 18 5.49 3.71 2.59
CA ARG A 18 4.61 2.54 2.81
C ARG A 18 3.41 2.89 3.66
N LYS A 19 3.60 3.66 4.74
CA LYS A 19 2.51 4.14 5.60
C LYS A 19 1.50 4.96 4.80
N ILE A 20 1.95 5.95 4.05
CA ILE A 20 1.04 6.83 3.29
C ILE A 20 0.30 6.05 2.20
N ILE A 21 0.97 5.11 1.51
CA ILE A 21 0.31 4.29 0.48
C ILE A 21 -0.78 3.42 1.11
N ILE A 22 -0.49 2.74 2.24
CA ILE A 22 -1.48 1.95 2.97
C ILE A 22 -2.68 2.83 3.37
N GLN A 23 -2.42 4.01 3.93
CA GLN A 23 -3.46 4.96 4.34
C GLN A 23 -4.33 5.45 3.17
N VAL A 24 -3.70 5.77 2.04
CA VAL A 24 -4.38 6.25 0.84
C VAL A 24 -5.24 5.15 0.23
N LEU A 25 -4.72 3.91 0.17
CA LEU A 25 -5.43 2.76 -0.38
C LEU A 25 -6.53 2.22 0.53
N ALA A 26 -6.45 2.46 1.84
CA ALA A 26 -7.52 2.16 2.79
C ALA A 26 -8.81 2.94 2.48
N LYS A 27 -8.69 4.14 1.89
CA LYS A 27 -9.86 4.96 1.53
C LYS A 27 -10.56 4.45 0.27
N LYS A 28 -9.78 4.13 -0.77
CA LYS A 28 -10.27 3.57 -2.04
C LYS A 28 -9.11 3.11 -2.93
N PRO A 29 -9.36 2.19 -3.87
CA PRO A 29 -8.37 1.81 -4.86
C PRO A 29 -7.90 2.99 -5.72
N LYS A 30 -6.60 3.03 -6.01
CA LYS A 30 -5.97 4.10 -6.80
C LYS A 30 -4.86 3.59 -7.70
N THR A 31 -4.57 4.38 -8.73
CA THR A 31 -3.39 4.18 -9.58
C THR A 31 -2.13 4.75 -8.92
N PRO A 32 -0.92 4.29 -9.30
CA PRO A 32 0.33 4.89 -8.82
C PRO A 32 0.40 6.40 -9.07
N LYS A 33 -0.12 6.88 -10.21
CA LYS A 33 -0.16 8.31 -10.53
C LYS A 33 -1.08 9.08 -9.58
N GLN A 34 -2.29 8.58 -9.33
CA GLN A 34 -3.21 9.23 -8.39
C GLN A 34 -2.64 9.30 -6.96
N ILE A 35 -1.91 8.27 -6.53
CA ILE A 35 -1.25 8.28 -5.23
C ILE A 35 -0.13 9.33 -5.21
N ALA A 36 0.70 9.39 -6.25
CA ALA A 36 1.76 10.39 -6.38
C ALA A 36 1.19 11.82 -6.37
N ASP A 37 0.12 12.07 -7.13
CA ASP A 37 -0.53 13.37 -7.22
C ASP A 37 -1.15 13.80 -5.86
N GLU A 38 -1.83 12.89 -5.16
CA GLU A 38 -2.46 13.18 -3.85
C GLU A 38 -1.44 13.40 -2.73
N THR A 39 -0.35 12.62 -2.73
CA THR A 39 0.71 12.71 -1.71
C THR A 39 1.80 13.73 -2.04
N LYS A 40 1.78 14.28 -3.27
CA LYS A 40 2.85 15.11 -3.86
C LYS A 40 4.21 14.41 -3.88
N TYR A 41 4.23 13.08 -3.85
CA TYR A 41 5.45 12.28 -3.88
C TYR A 41 5.87 11.95 -5.32
N ASN A 42 7.16 11.72 -5.51
CA ASN A 42 7.68 11.30 -6.81
C ASN A 42 7.11 9.92 -7.19
N LEU A 43 6.62 9.82 -8.43
CA LEU A 43 6.01 8.60 -8.97
C LEU A 43 6.94 7.37 -8.89
N SER A 44 8.26 7.54 -9.01
CA SER A 44 9.23 6.44 -8.93
C SER A 44 9.32 5.88 -7.51
N HIS A 45 9.29 6.73 -6.48
CA HIS A 45 9.24 6.28 -5.09
C HIS A 45 7.92 5.58 -4.78
N VAL A 46 6.79 6.16 -5.22
CA VAL A 46 5.47 5.53 -5.09
C VAL A 46 5.44 4.15 -5.74
N SER A 47 5.91 4.04 -6.98
CA SER A 47 5.91 2.77 -7.74
C SER A 47 6.81 1.72 -7.08
N ARG A 48 7.96 2.13 -6.53
CA ARG A 48 8.84 1.23 -5.78
C ARG A 48 8.16 0.71 -4.52
N SER A 49 7.53 1.58 -3.74
CA SER A 49 6.85 1.18 -2.50
C SER A 49 5.59 0.36 -2.76
N ILE A 50 4.84 0.62 -3.84
CA ILE A 50 3.74 -0.24 -4.28
C ILE A 50 4.26 -1.66 -4.56
N ARG A 51 5.34 -1.81 -5.34
CA ARG A 51 5.92 -3.14 -5.60
C ARG A 51 6.32 -3.85 -4.31
N GLN A 52 7.00 -3.15 -3.40
CA GLN A 52 7.40 -3.70 -2.11
C GLN A 52 6.22 -4.18 -1.25
N LEU A 53 5.10 -3.47 -1.28
CA LEU A 53 3.88 -3.84 -0.56
C LEU A 53 3.14 -4.99 -1.26
N GLU A 54 3.12 -5.01 -2.60
CA GLU A 54 2.51 -6.07 -3.41
C GLU A 54 3.28 -7.39 -3.28
N ASP A 55 4.62 -7.34 -3.31
CA ASP A 55 5.50 -8.50 -3.10
C ASP A 55 5.32 -9.15 -1.72
N ARG A 56 4.87 -8.35 -0.73
CA ARG A 56 4.50 -8.83 0.61
C ARG A 56 3.03 -9.19 0.77
N GLY A 57 2.24 -9.10 -0.29
CA GLY A 57 0.81 -9.41 -0.25
C GLY A 57 -0.03 -8.44 0.58
N LEU A 58 0.48 -7.25 0.92
CA LEU A 58 -0.26 -6.23 1.69
C LEU A 58 -1.19 -5.40 0.80
N ILE A 59 -0.88 -5.33 -0.49
CA ILE A 59 -1.74 -4.74 -1.51
C ILE A 59 -1.80 -5.66 -2.73
N LYS A 60 -2.77 -5.43 -3.61
CA LYS A 60 -2.90 -6.17 -4.87
C LYS A 60 -3.34 -5.28 -6.02
N CYS A 61 -2.87 -5.58 -7.22
CA CYS A 61 -3.44 -5.03 -8.44
C CYS A 61 -4.84 -5.60 -8.71
N LEU A 62 -5.84 -4.73 -8.75
CA LEU A 62 -7.25 -5.07 -9.03
C LEU A 62 -7.56 -5.11 -10.53
N THR A 63 -6.67 -4.58 -11.37
CA THR A 63 -6.83 -4.55 -12.84
C THR A 63 -5.59 -5.09 -13.56
N PRO A 64 -5.19 -6.35 -13.31
CA PRO A 64 -3.92 -6.91 -13.80
C PRO A 64 -3.82 -6.98 -15.33
N SER A 65 -4.95 -7.14 -16.02
CA SER A 65 -5.02 -7.15 -17.49
C SER A 65 -4.73 -5.80 -18.14
N ARG A 66 -4.78 -4.69 -17.37
CA ARG A 66 -4.51 -3.35 -17.91
C ARG A 66 -3.00 -3.08 -17.94
N ARG A 67 -2.52 -2.63 -19.11
CA ARG A 67 -1.15 -2.14 -19.27
C ARG A 67 -0.93 -0.76 -18.62
N LYS A 68 -1.91 0.15 -18.72
CA LYS A 68 -1.90 1.50 -18.12
C LYS A 68 -3.10 1.68 -17.20
N GLY A 69 -2.94 2.47 -16.14
CA GLY A 69 -4.01 2.73 -15.17
C GLY A 69 -4.34 1.53 -14.30
N LYS A 70 -3.32 0.75 -13.90
CA LYS A 70 -3.47 -0.31 -12.89
C LYS A 70 -3.95 0.28 -11.57
N LEU A 71 -5.03 -0.28 -11.04
CA LEU A 71 -5.58 0.10 -9.73
C LEU A 71 -5.06 -0.87 -8.68
N TYR A 72 -4.61 -0.31 -7.57
CA TYR A 72 -4.16 -1.06 -6.40
C TYR A 72 -5.13 -0.85 -5.24
N GLY A 73 -5.31 -1.87 -4.42
CA GLY A 73 -6.08 -1.80 -3.17
C GLY A 73 -5.45 -2.67 -2.09
N LEU A 74 -5.86 -2.49 -0.83
CA LEU A 74 -5.40 -3.32 0.27
C LEU A 74 -5.90 -4.77 0.12
N THR A 75 -5.10 -5.71 0.59
CA THR A 75 -5.57 -7.06 0.94
C THR A 75 -6.07 -7.07 2.39
N ASP A 76 -6.60 -8.21 2.84
CA ASP A 76 -7.05 -8.35 4.23
C ASP A 76 -5.90 -8.14 5.23
N ASP A 77 -4.71 -8.64 4.92
CA ASP A 77 -3.51 -8.40 5.75
C ASP A 77 -3.07 -6.94 5.72
N GLY A 78 -3.18 -6.27 4.56
CA GLY A 78 -2.99 -4.83 4.45
C GLY A 78 -3.96 -4.02 5.32
N VAL A 79 -5.22 -4.45 5.40
CA VAL A 79 -6.25 -3.83 6.26
C VAL A 79 -5.91 -4.02 7.74
N LYS A 80 -5.46 -5.21 8.15
CA LYS A 80 -5.03 -5.45 9.54
C LYS A 80 -3.86 -4.53 9.94
N VAL A 81 -2.86 -4.39 9.05
CA VAL A 81 -1.73 -3.47 9.28
C VAL A 81 -2.20 -2.02 9.36
N PHE A 82 -3.11 -1.60 8.48
CA PHE A 82 -3.72 -0.27 8.52
C PHE A 82 -4.42 -0.01 9.87
N ASN A 83 -5.31 -0.91 10.31
CA ASN A 83 -6.03 -0.76 11.57
C ASN A 83 -5.07 -0.67 12.76
N GLN A 84 -3.96 -1.43 12.74
CA GLN A 84 -2.98 -1.37 13.80
C GLN A 84 -2.14 -0.09 13.79
N LEU A 85 -1.82 0.47 12.62
CA LEU A 85 -1.11 1.75 12.51
C LEU A 85 -1.91 2.93 13.04
N TYR A 86 -3.23 2.92 12.86
CA TYR A 86 -4.10 4.05 13.16
C TYR A 86 -5.06 3.83 14.33
N LYS A 87 -4.94 2.69 15.03
CA LYS A 87 -5.77 2.27 16.18
C LYS A 87 -7.26 2.48 15.94
N LEU A 88 -7.76 1.93 14.84
CA LEU A 88 -9.18 1.86 14.49
C LEU A 88 -9.77 0.51 14.89
#